data_AF-F7SBQ6-F1
#
_entry.id   AF-F7SBQ6-F1
#
_cell.length_a   1.000
_cell.length_b   1.000
_cell.length_c   1.000
_cell.angle_alpha   90.00
_cell.angle_beta   90.00
_cell.angle_gamma   90.00
#
_symmetry.space_group_name_H-M   'P 1'
#
loop_
_entity.id
_entity.type
_entity.pdbx_description
1 polymer ?
#
loop_
_entity_poly.entity_id
_entity_poly.type
_entity_poly.pdbx_seq_one_letter_code
_entity_poly.pdbx_strand_id
1 'polypeptide(L)'
;MLLGEMAQRTWARWKAGDVGRIDRDLRARMAILMGIHKALRYLFTDPARGYAWIRKPNDAFEGRSGLDLMLRGEITDLMDLRKYLDAERGAW
;
A
#
# COMPACT_ATOMS: atom_id res chain seq x y z
N MET A 1 10.79 -3.13 1.96
CA MET A 1 10.69 -2.35 0.69
C MET A 1 9.36 -2.64 0.00
N LEU A 2 8.53 -1.62 -0.29
CA LEU A 2 7.12 -1.79 -0.73
C LEU A 2 6.92 -2.58 -2.04
N LEU A 3 7.87 -2.46 -2.98
CA LEU A 3 7.77 -3.03 -4.32
C LEU A 3 8.65 -4.28 -4.52
N GLY A 4 9.02 -4.98 -3.44
CA GLY A 4 9.86 -6.19 -3.54
C GLY A 4 11.24 -5.89 -4.11
N GLU A 5 12.08 -5.19 -3.32
CA GLU A 5 13.47 -4.89 -3.69
C GLU A 5 13.68 -4.22 -5.06
N MET A 6 12.77 -3.34 -5.47
CA MET A 6 12.98 -2.57 -6.69
C MET A 6 14.29 -1.74 -6.59
N ALA A 7 15.26 -2.09 -7.42
CA ALA A 7 16.51 -1.36 -7.50
C ALA A 7 16.25 0.13 -7.84
N GLN A 8 16.96 1.04 -7.18
CA GLN A 8 16.86 2.49 -7.41
C GLN A 8 17.00 2.87 -8.90
N ARG A 9 17.82 2.13 -9.66
CA ARG A 9 17.99 2.32 -11.11
C ARG A 9 16.72 1.98 -11.90
N THR A 10 16.02 0.91 -11.53
CA THR A 10 14.74 0.53 -12.14
C THR A 10 13.69 1.61 -11.88
N TRP A 11 13.63 2.12 -10.65
CA TRP A 11 12.75 3.24 -10.31
C TRP A 11 13.07 4.51 -11.10
N ALA A 12 14.35 4.87 -11.24
CA ALA A 12 14.78 6.02 -12.03
C ALA A 12 14.40 5.90 -13.51
N ARG A 13 14.58 4.72 -14.12
CA ARG A 13 14.16 4.45 -15.51
C ARG A 13 12.66 4.59 -15.70
N TRP A 14 11.87 4.03 -14.77
CA TRP A 14 10.41 4.14 -14.82
C TRP A 14 9.95 5.59 -14.73
N LYS A 15 10.55 6.41 -13.86
CA LYS A 15 10.26 7.86 -13.78
C LYS A 15 10.61 8.62 -15.05
N ALA A 16 11.56 8.13 -15.84
CA ALA A 16 11.92 8.70 -17.15
C ALA A 16 11.02 8.19 -18.30
N GLY A 17 10.00 7.36 -18.00
CA GLY A 17 9.08 6.79 -18.99
C GLY A 17 9.53 5.45 -19.58
N ASP A 18 10.73 4.97 -19.23
CA ASP A 18 11.25 3.68 -19.69
C ASP A 18 10.84 2.57 -18.70
N VAL A 19 9.58 2.15 -18.84
CA VAL A 19 9.00 1.05 -18.06
C VAL A 19 9.37 -0.27 -18.72
N GLY A 20 10.37 -0.95 -18.15
CA GLY A 20 10.75 -2.30 -18.55
C GLY A 20 9.72 -3.38 -18.18
N ARG A 21 10.12 -4.64 -18.25
CA ARG A 21 9.25 -5.79 -17.95
C ARG A 21 8.79 -5.77 -16.48
N ILE A 22 7.49 -5.81 -16.27
CA ILE A 22 6.85 -5.96 -14.95
C ILE A 22 6.58 -7.45 -14.73
N ASP A 23 7.30 -8.06 -13.79
CA ASP A 23 7.07 -9.45 -13.39
C ASP A 23 5.74 -9.62 -12.63
N ARG A 24 5.41 -10.88 -12.33
CA ARG A 24 4.13 -11.22 -11.69
C ARG A 24 4.03 -10.70 -10.26
N ASP A 25 5.12 -10.75 -9.49
CA ASP A 25 5.13 -10.32 -8.09
C ASP A 25 4.99 -8.80 -7.99
N LEU A 26 5.77 -8.07 -8.78
CA LEU A 26 5.70 -6.61 -8.86
C LEU A 26 4.32 -6.15 -9.30
N ARG A 27 3.73 -6.80 -10.31
CA ARG A 27 2.35 -6.52 -10.74
C ARG A 27 1.34 -6.74 -9.61
N ALA A 28 1.46 -7.83 -8.85
CA ALA A 28 0.57 -8.14 -7.75
C ALA A 28 0.70 -7.08 -6.63
N ARG A 29 1.93 -6.73 -6.25
CA ARG A 29 2.20 -5.68 -5.26
C ARG A 29 1.63 -4.33 -5.68
N MET A 30 1.84 -3.92 -6.94
CA MET A 30 1.26 -2.69 -7.49
C MET A 30 -0.28 -2.72 -7.44
N ALA A 31 -0.90 -3.85 -7.80
CA ALA A 31 -2.35 -3.98 -7.74
C ALA A 31 -2.88 -3.84 -6.30
N ILE A 32 -2.22 -4.45 -5.32
CA ILE A 32 -2.61 -4.34 -3.90
C ILE A 32 -2.44 -2.90 -3.40
N LEU A 33 -1.31 -2.25 -3.71
CA LEU A 33 -1.07 -0.85 -3.33
C LEU A 33 -2.13 0.10 -3.91
N MET A 34 -2.50 -0.11 -5.17
CA MET A 34 -3.60 0.65 -5.80
C MET A 34 -4.94 0.36 -5.14
N GLY A 35 -5.17 -0.88 -4.69
CA GLY A 35 -6.34 -1.26 -3.89
C GLY A 35 -6.41 -0.50 -2.57
N ILE A 36 -5.31 -0.47 -1.80
CA ILE A 36 -5.20 0.27 -0.54
C ILE A 36 -5.48 1.77 -0.76
N HIS A 37 -4.86 2.37 -1.77
CA HIS A 37 -5.07 3.78 -2.13
C HIS A 37 -6.54 4.09 -2.44
N LYS A 38 -7.20 3.23 -3.22
CA LYS A 38 -8.63 3.38 -3.51
C LYS A 38 -9.47 3.25 -2.24
N ALA A 39 -9.19 2.25 -1.39
CA ALA A 39 -9.90 2.06 -0.11
C ALA A 39 -9.86 3.31 0.76
N LEU A 40 -8.68 3.89 0.92
CA LEU A 40 -8.49 5.10 1.74
C LEU A 40 -9.27 6.27 1.16
N ARG A 41 -9.35 6.43 -0.16
CA ARG A 41 -10.18 7.48 -0.79
C ARG A 41 -11.68 7.27 -0.64
N TYR A 42 -12.12 6.02 -0.44
CA TYR A 42 -13.53 5.74 -0.13
C TYR A 42 -13.84 6.03 1.34
N LEU A 43 -12.97 5.62 2.26
CA LEU A 43 -13.14 5.84 3.70
C LEU A 43 -12.96 7.30 4.10
N PHE A 44 -12.08 8.03 3.42
CA PHE A 44 -11.75 9.42 3.73
C PHE A 44 -12.04 10.32 2.54
N THR A 45 -13.05 11.18 2.67
CA THR A 45 -13.38 12.21 1.68
C THR A 45 -12.23 13.24 1.52
N ASP A 46 -11.53 13.54 2.62
CA ASP A 46 -10.29 14.33 2.60
C ASP A 46 -9.07 13.41 2.46
N PRO A 47 -8.34 13.44 1.34
CA PRO A 47 -7.16 12.61 1.12
C PRO A 47 -6.08 12.80 2.20
N ALA A 48 -5.92 14.00 2.75
CA ALA A 48 -4.92 14.28 3.78
C ALA A 48 -5.19 13.46 5.04
N ARG A 49 -6.45 13.23 5.39
CA ARG A 49 -6.83 12.37 6.52
C ARG A 49 -6.48 10.91 6.28
N GLY A 50 -6.69 10.40 5.06
CA GLY A 50 -6.27 9.04 4.71
C GLY A 50 -4.75 8.86 4.83
N TYR A 51 -3.98 9.84 4.37
CA TYR A 51 -2.52 9.84 4.50
C TYR A 51 -2.03 10.07 5.94
N ALA A 52 -2.80 10.74 6.78
CA ALA A 52 -2.50 10.86 8.20
C ALA A 52 -2.81 9.55 8.93
N TRP A 53 -3.95 8.93 8.62
CA TRP A 53 -4.39 7.66 9.22
C TRP A 53 -3.39 6.54 8.95
N ILE A 54 -2.91 6.40 7.70
CA ILE A 54 -1.95 5.34 7.36
C ILE A 54 -0.64 5.43 8.17
N ARG A 55 -0.28 6.63 8.65
CA ARG A 55 0.91 6.89 9.46
C ARG A 55 0.65 6.83 10.97
N LYS A 56 -0.61 6.82 11.39
CA LYS A 56 -0.98 6.83 12.80
C LYS A 56 -0.90 5.40 13.37
N PRO A 57 -0.41 5.23 14.62
CA PRO A 57 -0.60 3.99 15.38
C PRO A 57 -2.06 3.53 15.37
N ASN A 58 -2.27 2.23 15.18
CA ASN A 58 -3.59 1.60 15.21
C ASN A 58 -3.57 0.35 16.09
N ASP A 59 -4.51 0.26 17.03
CA ASP A 59 -4.64 -0.86 17.95
C ASP A 59 -4.94 -2.17 17.22
N ALA A 60 -5.62 -2.12 16.08
CA ALA A 60 -5.84 -3.28 15.20
C ALA A 60 -4.53 -3.89 14.68
N PHE A 61 -3.42 -3.14 14.75
CA PHE A 61 -2.10 -3.55 14.28
C PHE A 61 -1.07 -3.59 15.42
N GLU A 62 -1.51 -3.85 16.66
CA GLU A 62 -0.67 -3.89 17.86
C GLU A 62 0.07 -2.57 18.11
N GLY A 63 -0.59 -1.44 17.83
CA GLY A 63 -0.01 -0.10 17.99
C GLY A 63 0.93 0.32 16.86
N ARG A 64 1.13 -0.52 15.83
CA ARG A 64 1.87 -0.11 14.63
C ARG A 64 0.98 0.69 13.68
N SER A 65 1.59 1.50 12.82
CA SER A 65 0.86 2.16 11.74
C SER A 65 0.66 1.21 10.55
N GLY A 66 -0.35 1.50 9.72
CA GLY A 66 -0.52 0.79 8.45
C GLY A 66 0.71 0.93 7.55
N LEU A 67 1.38 2.09 7.59
CA LEU A 67 2.63 2.32 6.87
C LEU A 67 3.76 1.39 7.34
N ASP A 68 3.87 1.15 8.65
CA ASP A 68 4.90 0.24 9.19
C ASP A 68 4.70 -1.18 8.66
N LEU A 69 3.45 -1.66 8.61
CA LEU A 69 3.12 -2.96 8.02
C LEU A 69 3.52 -3.01 6.54
N MET A 70 3.19 -1.97 5.77
CA MET A 70 3.55 -1.92 4.36
C MET A 70 5.08 -1.93 4.15
N LEU A 71 5.83 -1.24 5.01
CA LEU A 71 7.29 -1.09 4.88
C LEU A 71 8.08 -2.39 5.13
N ARG A 72 7.53 -3.34 5.91
CA ARG A 72 8.09 -4.68 6.12
C ARG A 72 8.42 -5.37 4.79
N GLY A 73 7.60 -5.14 3.77
CA GLY A 73 7.85 -5.59 2.41
C GLY A 73 7.33 -6.99 2.10
N GLU A 74 6.65 -7.66 3.04
CA GLU A 74 5.94 -8.90 2.75
C GLU A 74 4.66 -8.60 1.97
N ILE A 75 4.37 -9.41 0.95
CA ILE A 75 3.13 -9.26 0.17
C ILE A 75 1.89 -9.54 1.03
N THR A 76 2.02 -10.43 2.02
CA THR A 76 0.98 -10.76 2.99
C THR A 76 0.58 -9.56 3.84
N ASP A 77 1.55 -8.78 4.34
CA ASP A 77 1.27 -7.56 5.09
C ASP A 77 0.43 -6.56 4.26
N LEU A 78 0.72 -6.43 2.96
CA LEU A 78 -0.07 -5.60 2.06
C LEU A 78 -1.49 -6.15 1.86
N MET A 79 -1.63 -7.48 1.71
CA MET A 79 -2.94 -8.12 1.54
C MET A 79 -3.81 -7.98 2.79
N ASP A 80 -3.24 -8.14 3.98
CA ASP A 80 -3.98 -8.10 5.23
C ASP A 80 -4.42 -6.67 5.55
N LEU A 81 -3.57 -5.67 5.31
CA LEU A 81 -3.98 -4.27 5.39
C LEU A 81 -5.09 -3.94 4.38
N ARG A 82 -5.02 -4.49 3.16
CA ARG A 82 -6.07 -4.29 2.15
C ARG A 82 -7.40 -4.91 2.60
N LYS A 83 -7.39 -6.13 3.12
CA LYS A 83 -8.58 -6.81 3.65
C LYS A 83 -9.19 -6.04 4.81
N TYR A 84 -8.37 -5.54 5.74
CA TYR A 84 -8.83 -4.71 6.84
C TYR A 84 -9.57 -3.46 6.33
N LEU A 85 -8.98 -2.71 5.39
CA LEU A 85 -9.63 -1.52 4.81
C LEU A 85 -10.91 -1.85 4.04
N ASP A 86 -10.98 -3.01 3.39
CA ASP A 86 -12.21 -3.46 2.73
C ASP A 86 -13.31 -3.85 3.71
N ALA A 87 -12.96 -4.47 4.84
CA ALA A 87 -13.91 -4.80 5.90
C ALA A 87 -14.48 -3.53 6.55
N GLU A 88 -13.62 -2.55 6.85
CA GLU A 88 -14.03 -1.23 7.35
C GLU A 88 -14.96 -0.52 6.36
N ARG A 89 -14.73 -0.67 5.05
CA ARG A 89 -15.63 -0.10 4.03
C ARG A 89 -17.01 -0.78 4.01
N GLY A 90 -17.08 -2.09 4.24
CA GLY A 90 -18.33 -2.86 4.18
C GLY A 90 -19.21 -2.77 5.44
N ALA A 91 -18.65 -2.23 6.53
CA ALA A 91 -19.32 -2.10 7.82
C ALA A 91 -20.09 -0.77 8.00
N TRP A 92 -20.09 0.11 6.99
CA TRP A 92 -20.73 1.43 7.00
C TRP A 92 -21.84 1.53 5.95
#